data_AF-A0A8S1YPE7-F1
#
_entry.id   AF-A0A8S1YPE7-F1
#
_cell.length_a   1.000
_cell.length_b   1.000
_cell.length_c   1.000
_cell.angle_alpha   90.00
_cell.angle_beta   90.00
_cell.angle_gamma   90.00
#
_symmetry.space_group_name_H-M   'P 1'
#
loop_
_entity.id
_entity.type
_entity.pdbx_description
1 polymer ?
#
loop_
_entity_poly.entity_id
_entity_poly.type
_entity_poly.pdbx_seq_one_letter_code
_entity_poly.pdbx_strand_id
1 'polypeptide(L)'
;MNQCEDIIVKCPNPEHTKNVKQVCFDESCKEQRLYCHECIKIGMHVTHLKHQEELPFLFEHISRIEKESDNLINRINKQMDLIYNDFFLLIGGIRSKYQISKQQLLNLNFQQINSFLSQSIHFKQFELTIEKLLQELIKEFQDQIKKLQKDLNLFALDYDQISKSNIEKSEELYEIGYKLYWNDEQIICQLFDDVLL
;
A
#
# COMPACT_ATOMS: atom_id res chain seq x y z
N MET A 1 -12.46 1.93 24.97
CA MET A 1 -12.80 3.30 25.40
C MET A 1 -11.99 4.21 24.51
N ASN A 2 -12.57 4.70 23.42
CA ASN A 2 -11.90 5.59 22.48
C ASN A 2 -12.00 7.02 23.01
N GLN A 3 -10.92 7.51 23.63
CA GLN A 3 -10.72 8.93 23.82
C GLN A 3 -10.27 9.50 22.47
N CYS A 4 -11.22 9.72 21.56
CA CYS A 4 -10.99 10.67 20.48
C CYS A 4 -11.23 12.04 21.10
N GLU A 5 -10.14 12.69 21.51
CA GLU A 5 -10.16 14.08 21.97
C GLU A 5 -10.91 14.96 20.96
N ASP A 6 -11.49 16.07 21.42
CA ASP A 6 -12.27 16.99 20.59
C ASP A 6 -11.39 17.58 19.48
N ILE A 7 -11.32 16.90 18.33
CA ILE A 7 -10.58 17.39 17.18
C ILE A 7 -11.32 18.61 16.62
N ILE A 8 -10.65 19.75 16.72
CA ILE A 8 -11.14 21.03 16.24
C ILE A 8 -10.65 21.24 14.80
N VAL A 9 -11.45 20.80 13.82
CA VAL A 9 -11.24 21.14 12.40
C VAL A 9 -12.15 22.28 12.02
N LYS A 10 -11.62 23.36 11.44
CA LYS A 10 -12.44 24.47 10.91
C LYS A 10 -13.20 24.04 9.66
N CYS A 11 -14.42 24.55 9.48
CA CYS A 11 -15.15 24.30 8.24
C CYS A 11 -14.36 24.81 7.02
N PRO A 12 -14.28 24.05 5.92
CA PRO A 12 -13.60 24.49 4.71
C PRO A 12 -14.34 25.61 3.96
N ASN A 13 -15.63 25.85 4.25
CA ASN A 13 -16.32 27.03 3.75
C ASN A 13 -15.90 28.26 4.58
N PRO A 14 -15.22 29.26 3.97
CA PRO A 14 -14.71 30.43 4.69
C PRO A 14 -15.82 31.33 5.28
N GLU A 15 -17.06 31.22 4.80
CA GLU A 15 -18.20 31.96 5.35
C GLU A 15 -18.73 31.36 6.66
N HIS A 16 -18.34 30.12 6.98
CA HIS A 16 -18.77 29.44 8.20
C HIS A 16 -17.74 29.60 9.33
N THR A 17 -18.21 30.03 10.49
CA THR A 17 -17.36 30.19 11.69
C THR A 17 -17.28 28.92 12.55
N LYS A 18 -18.09 27.91 12.23
CA LYS A 18 -18.21 26.68 13.00
C LYS A 18 -17.17 25.63 12.62
N ASN A 19 -16.88 24.76 13.57
CA ASN A 19 -16.03 23.58 13.35
C ASN A 19 -16.80 22.48 12.61
N VAL A 20 -16.06 21.65 11.87
CA VAL A 20 -16.52 20.41 11.26
C VAL A 20 -17.08 19.51 12.35
N LYS A 21 -18.20 18.87 12.05
CA LYS A 21 -18.83 17.88 12.92
C LYS A 21 -19.11 16.56 12.22
N GLN A 22 -19.15 16.57 10.90
CA GLN A 22 -19.53 15.40 10.12
C GLN A 22 -18.63 15.23 8.89
N VAL A 23 -18.60 13.99 8.41
CA VAL A 23 -17.92 13.56 7.20
C VAL A 23 -18.89 12.82 6.28
N CYS A 24 -18.72 12.96 4.97
CA CYS A 24 -19.49 12.23 3.96
C CYS A 24 -18.60 11.17 3.26
N PHE A 25 -18.99 9.91 3.39
CA PHE A 25 -18.31 8.76 2.79
C PHE A 25 -18.89 8.31 1.45
N ASP A 26 -19.88 9.02 0.90
CA ASP A 26 -20.47 8.66 -0.40
C ASP A 26 -19.47 8.89 -1.54
N GLU A 27 -19.25 7.86 -2.37
CA GLU A 27 -18.28 7.91 -3.48
C GLU A 27 -18.64 8.98 -4.53
N SER A 28 -19.93 9.24 -4.73
CA SER A 28 -20.44 10.19 -5.72
C SER A 28 -20.51 11.64 -5.22
N CYS A 29 -20.18 11.88 -3.95
CA CYS A 29 -20.20 13.20 -3.34
C CYS A 29 -19.20 14.16 -4.00
N LYS A 30 -19.72 15.25 -4.58
CA LYS A 30 -18.94 16.32 -5.22
C LYS A 30 -18.65 17.51 -4.30
N GLU A 31 -19.37 17.60 -3.18
CA GLU A 31 -19.21 18.65 -2.18
C GLU A 31 -18.04 18.35 -1.22
N GLN A 32 -17.62 19.36 -0.45
CA GLN A 32 -16.59 19.25 0.58
C GLN A 32 -16.94 18.15 1.60
N ARG A 33 -16.16 17.06 1.62
CA ARG A 33 -16.49 15.86 2.44
C ARG A 33 -16.47 16.12 3.94
N LEU A 34 -15.71 17.11 4.41
CA LEU A 34 -15.69 17.56 5.80
C LEU A 34 -16.55 18.82 5.93
N TYR A 35 -17.57 18.79 6.79
CA TYR A 35 -18.51 19.89 6.87
C TYR A 35 -19.09 20.11 8.28
N CYS A 36 -19.61 21.32 8.49
CA CYS A 36 -20.29 21.72 9.71
C CYS A 36 -21.82 21.72 9.49
N HIS A 37 -22.59 21.92 10.55
CA HIS A 37 -24.06 21.95 10.47
C HIS A 37 -24.61 23.08 9.58
N GLU A 38 -23.86 24.17 9.37
CA GLU A 38 -24.30 25.25 8.46
C GLU A 38 -24.27 24.81 7.00
N CYS A 39 -23.34 23.93 6.63
CA CYS A 39 -23.30 23.32 5.30
C CYS A 39 -24.57 22.54 4.97
N ILE A 40 -25.12 21.82 5.94
CA ILE A 40 -26.38 21.06 5.76
C ILE A 40 -27.56 22.02 5.59
N LYS A 41 -27.58 23.12 6.37
CA LYS A 41 -28.68 24.11 6.30
C LYS A 41 -28.80 24.77 4.94
N ILE A 42 -27.68 24.96 4.24
CA ILE A 42 -27.67 25.50 2.87
C ILE A 42 -27.91 24.41 1.80
N GLY A 43 -28.23 23.18 2.21
CA GLY A 43 -28.60 22.09 1.31
C GLY A 43 -27.45 21.20 0.84
N MET A 44 -26.22 21.35 1.36
CA MET A 44 -25.13 20.45 0.99
C MET A 44 -25.32 19.07 1.64
N HIS A 45 -24.94 18.01 0.92
CA HIS A 45 -25.00 16.60 1.33
C HIS A 45 -26.39 16.02 1.63
N VAL A 46 -27.49 16.76 1.43
CA VAL A 46 -28.87 16.30 1.72
C VAL A 46 -29.28 15.02 0.98
N THR A 47 -28.62 14.70 -0.14
CA THR A 47 -28.85 13.49 -0.93
C THR A 47 -28.12 12.26 -0.40
N HIS A 48 -27.13 12.42 0.49
CA HIS A 48 -26.25 11.36 0.98
C HIS A 48 -26.37 11.11 2.48
N LEU A 49 -27.51 11.44 3.11
CA LEU A 49 -27.71 11.37 4.57
C LEU A 49 -27.31 10.03 5.20
N LYS A 50 -27.45 8.92 4.48
CA LYS A 50 -27.09 7.57 4.96
C LYS A 50 -25.58 7.32 5.02
N HIS A 51 -24.78 8.14 4.34
CA HIS A 51 -23.33 8.04 4.25
C HIS A 51 -22.63 9.13 5.05
N GLN A 52 -23.39 9.84 5.90
CA GLN A 52 -22.88 10.86 6.79
C GLN A 52 -22.63 10.27 8.16
N GLU A 53 -21.43 10.50 8.70
CA GLU A 53 -21.06 10.06 10.05
C GLU A 53 -20.44 11.24 10.81
N GLU A 54 -20.38 11.12 12.14
CA GLU A 54 -19.69 12.10 12.96
C GLU A 54 -18.18 12.06 12.70
N LEU A 55 -17.52 13.21 12.84
CA LEU A 55 -16.08 13.35 12.56
C LEU A 55 -15.20 12.29 13.25
N PRO A 56 -15.44 11.84 14.51
CA PRO A 56 -14.63 10.80 15.13
C PRO A 56 -14.59 9.47 14.35
N PHE A 57 -15.66 9.12 13.63
CA PHE A 57 -15.71 7.91 12.81
C PHE A 57 -14.80 7.98 11.57
N LEU A 58 -14.29 9.16 11.21
CA LEU A 58 -13.25 9.29 10.18
C LEU A 58 -12.01 8.47 10.52
N PHE A 59 -11.57 8.48 11.78
CA PHE A 59 -10.37 7.75 12.19
C PHE A 59 -10.59 6.24 12.19
N GLU A 60 -11.79 5.80 12.57
CA GLU A 60 -12.18 4.39 12.46
C GLU A 60 -12.23 3.95 10.99
N HIS A 61 -12.76 4.80 10.11
CA HIS A 61 -12.75 4.56 8.67
C HIS A 61 -11.33 4.46 8.12
N ILE A 62 -10.44 5.40 8.45
CA ILE A 62 -9.04 5.39 8.01
C ILE A 62 -8.33 4.13 8.50
N SER A 63 -8.46 3.78 9.78
CA SER A 63 -7.84 2.58 10.35
C SER A 63 -8.36 1.30 9.68
N ARG A 64 -9.65 1.24 9.33
CA ARG A 64 -10.21 0.13 8.54
C ARG A 64 -9.57 0.05 7.15
N ILE A 65 -9.46 1.16 6.44
CA ILE A 65 -8.85 1.21 5.10
C ILE A 65 -7.36 0.84 5.14
N GLU A 66 -6.62 1.27 6.16
CA GLU A 66 -5.22 0.88 6.38
C GLU A 66 -5.10 -0.64 6.48
N LYS A 67 -5.91 -1.26 7.35
CA LYS A 67 -5.93 -2.72 7.50
C LYS A 67 -6.35 -3.45 6.22
N GLU A 68 -7.33 -2.93 5.48
CA GLU A 68 -7.75 -3.50 4.20
C GLU A 68 -6.64 -3.40 3.15
N SER A 69 -5.88 -2.31 3.16
CA SER A 69 -4.72 -2.08 2.30
C SER A 69 -3.58 -3.04 2.63
N ASP A 70 -3.25 -3.23 3.90
CA ASP A 70 -2.27 -4.23 4.33
C ASP A 70 -2.66 -5.65 3.91
N ASN A 71 -3.94 -6.00 4.05
CA ASN A 71 -4.45 -7.28 3.58
C ASN A 71 -4.32 -7.44 2.06
N LEU A 72 -4.55 -6.37 1.29
CA LEU A 72 -4.34 -6.38 -0.15
C LEU A 72 -2.86 -6.57 -0.50
N ILE A 73 -1.95 -5.81 0.13
CA ILE A 73 -0.50 -5.94 -0.04
C ILE A 73 -0.05 -7.37 0.26
N ASN A 74 -0.49 -7.94 1.37
CA ASN A 74 -0.16 -9.32 1.75
C ASN A 74 -0.65 -10.35 0.74
N ARG A 75 -1.85 -10.16 0.17
CA ARG A 75 -2.36 -11.05 -0.90
C ARG A 75 -1.52 -10.93 -2.17
N ILE A 76 -1.14 -9.72 -2.58
CA ILE A 76 -0.28 -9.49 -3.75
C ILE A 76 1.07 -10.16 -3.56
N ASN A 77 1.72 -9.98 -2.40
CA ASN A 77 3.00 -10.61 -2.09
C ASN A 77 2.93 -12.14 -2.18
N LYS A 78 1.87 -12.75 -1.63
CA LYS A 78 1.66 -14.20 -1.75
C LYS A 78 1.54 -14.68 -3.21
N GLN A 79 0.88 -13.90 -4.08
CA GLN A 79 0.81 -14.26 -5.50
C GLN A 79 2.19 -14.19 -6.17
N MET A 80 3.01 -13.19 -5.81
CA MET A 80 4.38 -13.08 -6.31
C MET A 80 5.26 -14.25 -5.86
N ASP A 81 5.11 -14.71 -4.61
CA ASP A 81 5.84 -15.88 -4.11
C ASP A 81 5.48 -17.15 -4.89
N LEU A 82 4.20 -17.33 -5.24
CA LEU A 82 3.75 -18.47 -6.07
C LEU A 82 4.38 -18.41 -7.46
N ILE A 83 4.34 -17.25 -8.11
CA ILE A 83 4.97 -17.05 -9.44
C ILE A 83 6.47 -17.34 -9.36
N TYR A 84 7.15 -16.84 -8.33
CA TYR A 84 8.58 -17.08 -8.13
C TYR A 84 8.89 -18.59 -7.99
N ASN A 85 8.09 -19.32 -7.22
CA ASN A 85 8.22 -20.76 -7.06
C ASN A 85 8.02 -21.51 -8.38
N ASP A 86 7.03 -21.12 -9.19
CA ASP A 86 6.79 -21.73 -10.50
C ASP A 86 7.97 -21.51 -11.46
N PHE A 87 8.57 -20.31 -11.45
CA PHE A 87 9.80 -20.04 -12.19
C PHE A 87 10.97 -20.90 -11.72
N PHE A 88 11.14 -21.06 -10.40
CA PHE A 88 12.18 -21.91 -9.83
C PHE A 88 12.01 -23.36 -10.27
N LEU A 89 10.78 -23.90 -10.22
CA LEU A 89 10.46 -25.25 -10.67
C LEU A 89 10.72 -25.43 -12.17
N LEU A 90 10.34 -24.46 -13.00
CA LEU A 90 10.61 -24.50 -14.44
C LEU A 90 12.11 -24.55 -14.72
N ILE A 91 12.90 -23.67 -14.09
CA ILE A 91 14.37 -23.65 -14.23
C ILE A 91 14.96 -24.98 -13.76
N GLY A 92 14.54 -25.48 -12.59
CA GLY A 92 14.96 -26.77 -12.05
C GLY A 92 14.65 -27.93 -13.00
N GLY A 93 13.46 -27.94 -13.60
CA GLY A 93 13.03 -28.93 -14.59
C GLY A 93 13.88 -28.88 -15.87
N ILE A 94 14.18 -27.68 -16.39
CA ILE A 94 15.05 -27.51 -17.55
C ILE A 94 16.45 -28.06 -17.26
N ARG A 95 17.04 -27.68 -16.12
CA ARG A 95 18.36 -28.18 -15.70
C ARG A 95 18.37 -29.69 -15.57
N SER A 96 17.40 -30.25 -14.86
CA SER A 96 17.32 -31.69 -14.61
C SER A 96 17.13 -32.50 -15.90
N LYS A 97 16.42 -31.95 -16.88
CA LYS A 97 16.12 -32.63 -18.14
C LYS A 97 17.23 -32.51 -19.18
N TYR A 98 17.85 -31.34 -19.32
CA TYR A 98 18.76 -31.04 -20.43
C TYR A 98 20.22 -30.83 -20.01
N GLN A 99 20.51 -30.63 -18.72
CA GLN A 99 21.88 -30.42 -18.23
C GLN A 99 22.39 -31.65 -17.48
N ILE A 100 22.78 -32.68 -18.23
CA ILE A 100 23.46 -33.85 -17.67
C ILE A 100 24.97 -33.63 -17.61
N SER A 101 25.60 -33.94 -16.48
CA SER A 101 27.06 -33.93 -16.37
C SER A 101 27.68 -35.12 -17.11
N LYS A 102 28.96 -35.00 -17.47
CA LYS A 102 29.73 -36.11 -18.08
C LYS A 102 29.71 -37.37 -17.20
N GLN A 103 29.85 -37.20 -15.88
CA GLN A 103 29.85 -38.31 -14.94
C GLN A 103 28.49 -39.02 -14.88
N GLN A 104 27.39 -38.27 -14.87
CA GLN A 104 26.04 -38.84 -14.94
C GLN A 104 25.82 -39.59 -16.25
N LEU A 105 26.25 -39.03 -17.38
CA LEU A 105 26.13 -39.65 -18.69
C LEU A 105 26.85 -41.01 -18.77
N LEU A 106 28.04 -41.11 -18.16
CA LEU A 106 28.81 -42.37 -18.10
C LEU A 106 28.13 -43.46 -17.26
N ASN A 107 27.23 -43.08 -16.36
CA ASN A 107 26.49 -44.01 -15.51
C ASN A 107 25.14 -44.46 -16.11
N LEU A 108 24.77 -43.94 -17.29
CA LEU A 108 23.54 -44.31 -17.97
C LEU A 108 23.73 -45.56 -18.84
N ASN A 109 22.68 -46.37 -18.94
CA ASN A 109 22.64 -47.46 -19.91
C ASN A 109 22.27 -46.96 -21.32
N PHE A 110 22.42 -47.82 -22.33
CA PHE A 110 22.16 -47.47 -23.73
C PHE A 110 20.74 -46.90 -23.97
N GLN A 111 19.71 -47.47 -23.33
CA GLN A 111 18.33 -47.00 -23.48
C GLN A 111 18.14 -45.58 -22.90
N GLN A 112 18.75 -45.32 -21.75
CA GLN A 112 18.69 -44.00 -21.09
C GLN A 112 19.45 -42.95 -21.90
N ILE A 113 20.63 -43.27 -22.44
CA ILE A 113 21.40 -42.38 -23.32
C ILE A 113 20.58 -42.04 -24.56
N ASN A 114 19.98 -43.04 -25.21
CA ASN A 114 19.17 -42.82 -26.41
C ASN A 114 17.95 -41.94 -26.12
N SER A 115 17.29 -42.15 -24.97
CA SER A 115 16.18 -41.30 -24.52
C SER A 115 16.62 -39.85 -24.29
N PHE A 116 17.74 -39.64 -23.58
CA PHE A 116 18.31 -38.31 -23.34
C PHE A 116 18.66 -37.58 -24.65
N LEU A 117 19.31 -38.27 -25.59
CA LEU A 117 19.67 -37.71 -26.90
C LEU A 117 18.41 -37.34 -27.70
N SER A 118 17.43 -38.24 -27.77
CA SER A 118 16.15 -37.97 -28.44
C SER A 118 15.47 -36.72 -27.88
N GLN A 119 15.45 -36.54 -26.56
CA GLN A 119 14.88 -35.34 -25.94
C GLN A 119 15.72 -34.09 -26.20
N SER A 120 17.05 -34.21 -26.19
CA SER A 120 17.98 -33.09 -26.35
C SER A 120 17.99 -32.54 -27.78
N ILE A 121 17.77 -33.38 -28.79
CA ILE A 121 17.69 -32.96 -30.20
C ILE A 121 16.58 -31.92 -30.40
N HIS A 122 15.46 -32.05 -29.68
CA HIS A 122 14.33 -31.13 -29.78
C HIS A 122 14.46 -29.88 -28.89
N PHE A 123 15.55 -29.75 -28.12
CA PHE A 123 15.71 -28.65 -27.16
C PHE A 123 15.67 -27.27 -27.84
N LYS A 124 16.27 -27.11 -29.01
CA LYS A 124 16.29 -25.82 -29.73
C LYS A 124 14.89 -25.30 -30.09
N GLN A 125 13.98 -26.19 -30.48
CA GLN A 125 12.59 -25.80 -30.76
C GLN A 125 11.83 -25.44 -29.48
N PHE A 126 12.11 -26.18 -28.41
CA PHE A 126 11.53 -25.95 -27.09
C PHE A 126 12.01 -24.62 -26.48
N GLU A 127 13.31 -24.31 -26.57
CA GLU A 127 13.93 -23.05 -26.14
C GLU A 127 13.21 -21.84 -26.76
N LEU A 128 13.08 -21.82 -28.09
CA LEU A 128 12.40 -20.74 -28.81
C LEU A 128 10.94 -20.60 -28.39
N THR A 129 10.25 -21.72 -28.15
CA THR A 129 8.85 -21.72 -27.73
C THR A 129 8.71 -21.15 -26.31
N ILE A 130 9.55 -21.57 -25.36
CA ILE A 130 9.56 -21.02 -24.01
C ILE A 130 9.86 -19.53 -24.04
N GLU A 131 10.90 -19.11 -24.76
CA GLU A 131 11.33 -17.71 -24.79
C GLU A 131 10.20 -16.81 -25.29
N LYS A 132 9.57 -17.20 -26.40
CA LYS A 132 8.45 -16.46 -26.97
C LYS A 132 7.27 -16.37 -25.99
N LEU A 133 6.87 -17.49 -25.40
CA LEU A 133 5.75 -17.51 -24.45
C LEU A 133 6.04 -16.65 -23.21
N LEU A 134 7.26 -16.73 -22.67
CA LEU A 134 7.64 -15.91 -21.51
C LEU A 134 7.63 -14.42 -21.86
N GLN A 135 8.14 -14.03 -23.03
CA GLN A 135 8.12 -12.62 -23.45
C GLN A 135 6.67 -12.10 -23.59
N GLU A 136 5.78 -12.87 -24.21
CA GLU A 136 4.38 -12.50 -24.38
C GLU A 136 3.66 -12.37 -23.02
N LEU A 137 3.80 -13.36 -22.15
CA LEU A 137 3.14 -13.39 -20.83
C LEU A 137 3.66 -12.29 -19.90
N ILE A 138 4.99 -12.08 -19.86
CA ILE A 138 5.58 -11.02 -19.02
C ILE A 138 5.12 -9.65 -19.49
N LYS A 139 5.05 -9.42 -20.81
CA LYS A 139 4.57 -8.16 -21.36
C LYS A 139 3.12 -7.90 -20.98
N GLU A 140 2.24 -8.89 -21.17
CA GLU A 140 0.83 -8.78 -20.78
C GLU A 140 0.69 -8.49 -19.29
N PHE A 141 1.42 -9.22 -18.44
CA PHE A 141 1.43 -8.98 -17.00
C PHE A 141 1.87 -7.56 -16.65
N GLN A 142 2.97 -7.07 -17.24
CA GLN A 142 3.46 -5.70 -17.02
C GLN A 142 2.43 -4.65 -17.43
N ASP A 143 1.72 -4.85 -18.54
CA ASP A 143 0.70 -3.90 -19.01
C ASP A 143 -0.50 -3.87 -18.06
N GLN A 144 -0.91 -5.02 -17.50
CA GLN A 144 -1.95 -5.08 -16.46
C GLN A 144 -1.51 -4.39 -15.16
N ILE A 145 -0.26 -4.61 -14.71
CA ILE A 145 0.27 -3.92 -13.53
C ILE A 145 0.29 -2.40 -13.74
N LYS A 146 0.73 -1.92 -14.90
CA LYS A 146 0.71 -0.48 -15.23
C LYS A 146 -0.71 0.09 -15.23
N LYS A 147 -1.70 -0.69 -15.71
CA LYS A 147 -3.10 -0.29 -15.65
C LYS A 147 -3.57 -0.14 -14.20
N LEU A 148 -3.30 -1.12 -13.34
CA LEU A 148 -3.65 -1.06 -11.92
C LEU A 148 -2.99 0.13 -11.21
N GLN A 149 -1.73 0.42 -11.52
CA GLN A 149 -1.03 1.60 -10.97
C GLN A 149 -1.71 2.92 -11.36
N LYS A 150 -2.24 3.01 -12.59
CA LYS A 150 -3.01 4.17 -13.05
C LYS A 150 -4.37 4.24 -12.37
N ASP A 151 -5.08 3.12 -12.28
CA ASP A 151 -6.42 3.04 -11.66
C ASP A 151 -6.36 3.41 -10.17
N LEU A 152 -5.28 3.02 -9.47
CA LEU A 152 -5.00 3.41 -8.08
C LEU A 152 -4.46 4.85 -7.93
N ASN A 153 -4.18 5.53 -9.04
CA ASN A 153 -3.67 6.89 -9.08
C ASN A 153 -2.45 7.13 -8.17
N LEU A 154 -1.54 6.15 -8.10
CA LEU A 154 -0.42 6.13 -7.14
C LEU A 154 0.55 7.32 -7.28
N PHE A 155 0.51 8.04 -8.40
CA PHE A 155 1.39 9.16 -8.71
C PHE A 155 0.77 10.54 -8.40
N ALA A 156 -0.49 10.60 -7.96
CA ALA A 156 -1.21 11.85 -7.68
C ALA A 156 -1.38 12.13 -6.18
N LEU A 157 -0.55 11.54 -5.32
CA LEU A 157 -0.54 11.86 -3.89
C LEU A 157 0.08 13.26 -3.68
N ASP A 158 -0.76 14.28 -3.76
CA ASP A 158 -0.45 15.67 -3.41
C ASP A 158 -0.87 15.95 -1.97
N TYR A 159 -0.34 15.15 -1.05
CA TYR A 159 -0.25 15.58 0.34
C TYR A 159 1.03 16.40 0.42
N ASP A 160 0.97 17.62 0.96
CA ASP A 160 2.18 18.29 1.45
C ASP A 160 2.93 17.24 2.27
N GLN A 161 4.04 16.73 1.71
CA GLN A 161 4.78 15.65 2.33
C GLN A 161 5.41 16.22 3.59
N ILE A 162 4.66 16.18 4.69
CA ILE A 162 5.22 16.28 6.02
C ILE A 162 6.20 15.12 6.07
N SER A 163 7.49 15.44 5.97
CA SER A 163 8.53 14.43 5.92
C SER A 163 8.34 13.48 7.10
N LYS A 164 8.67 12.20 6.93
CA LYS A 164 8.61 11.23 8.04
C LYS A 164 9.34 11.76 9.29
N SER A 165 10.43 12.49 9.08
CA SER A 165 11.16 13.22 10.13
C SER A 165 10.34 14.29 10.84
N ASN A 166 9.46 15.02 10.14
CA ASN A 166 8.57 16.00 10.76
C ASN A 166 7.43 15.33 11.56
N ILE A 167 6.94 14.17 11.11
CA ILE A 167 5.95 13.37 11.86
C ILE A 167 6.57 12.83 13.15
N GLU A 168 7.73 12.16 13.04
CA GLU A 168 8.48 11.63 14.18
C GLU A 168 8.84 12.74 15.19
N LYS A 169 9.27 13.90 14.69
CA LYS A 169 9.58 15.06 15.54
C LYS A 169 8.32 15.64 16.21
N SER A 170 7.18 15.63 15.53
CA SER A 170 5.90 16.08 16.11
C SER A 170 5.44 15.15 17.23
N GLU A 171 5.58 13.83 17.04
CA GLU A 171 5.26 12.83 18.06
C GLU A 171 6.22 12.93 19.25
N GLU A 172 7.52 13.11 19.00
CA GLU A 172 8.53 13.33 20.05
C GLU A 172 8.23 14.60 20.85
N LEU A 173 7.92 15.72 20.19
CA LEU A 173 7.58 16.98 20.86
C LEU A 173 6.26 16.89 21.63
N TYR A 174 5.28 16.14 21.13
CA TYR A 174 4.05 15.85 21.86
C TYR A 174 4.32 15.07 23.15
N GLU A 175 5.14 14.02 23.08
CA GLU A 175 5.57 13.23 24.24
C GLU A 175 6.36 14.06 25.26
N ILE A 176 7.26 14.93 24.79
CA ILE A 176 8.00 15.88 25.64
C ILE A 176 7.02 16.85 26.31
N GLY A 177 6.11 17.46 25.53
CA GLY A 177 5.10 18.38 26.05
C GLY A 177 4.17 17.73 27.07
N TYR A 178 3.75 16.49 26.82
CA TYR A 178 2.92 15.71 27.74
C TYR A 178 3.64 15.43 29.07
N LYS A 179 4.92 15.03 29.00
CA LYS A 179 5.76 14.83 30.19
C LYS A 179 6.01 16.11 30.98
N LEU A 180 6.11 17.25 30.29
CA LEU A 180 6.27 18.57 30.92
C LEU A 180 4.97 19.07 31.56
N TYR A 181 3.82 18.75 30.97
CA TYR A 181 2.51 19.10 31.51
C TYR A 181 2.15 18.28 32.77
N TRP A 182 2.58 17.01 32.84
CA TRP A 182 2.25 16.11 33.94
C TRP A 182 3.25 16.16 35.12
N ASN A 183 4.46 16.67 34.90
CA ASN A 183 5.46 16.88 35.94
C ASN A 183 5.51 18.37 36.31
N ASP A 184 4.72 18.76 37.32
CA ASP A 184 4.54 20.11 37.88
C ASP A 184 5.66 21.14 37.71
N GLU A 185 5.23 22.34 37.26
CA GLU A 185 5.66 23.74 37.50
C GLU A 185 7.14 24.17 37.61
N GLN A 186 8.12 23.30 37.85
CA GLN A 186 9.52 23.72 38.07
C GLN A 186 10.42 23.69 36.82
N ILE A 187 10.02 23.03 35.74
CA ILE A 187 10.89 22.83 34.56
C ILE A 187 10.62 23.84 33.44
N ILE A 188 9.48 24.55 33.47
CA ILE A 188 9.07 25.46 32.38
C ILE A 188 10.07 26.61 32.18
N CYS A 189 10.79 27.04 33.22
CA CYS A 189 11.77 28.12 33.09
C CYS A 189 13.12 27.69 32.49
N GLN A 190 13.53 26.42 32.57
CA GLN A 190 14.85 26.00 32.07
C GLN A 190 14.86 25.68 30.57
N LEU A 191 13.72 25.26 30.00
CA LEU A 191 13.66 24.89 28.58
C LEU A 191 13.50 26.06 27.61
N PHE A 192 13.07 27.24 28.08
CA PHE A 192 13.03 28.43 27.23
C PHE A 192 14.43 29.03 26.97
N ASP A 193 15.40 28.79 27.87
CA ASP A 193 16.76 29.28 27.71
C ASP A 193 17.57 28.46 26.68
N ASP A 194 17.24 27.18 26.49
CA ASP A 194 17.94 26.28 25.55
C ASP A 194 17.40 26.33 24.10
N VAL A 195 16.25 26.98 23.86
CA VAL A 195 15.62 27.09 22.53
C VAL A 195 15.83 28.47 21.89
N LEU A 196 16.34 29.46 22.64
CA LEU A 196 16.61 30.82 22.17
C LEU A 196 18.11 31.16 22.00
N LEU A 197 18.99 30.15 22.02
CA LEU A 197 20.40 30.23 21.62
C LEU A 197 20.71 29.29 20.45
#